data_AF-A0A7S4NP32-F1
#
_entry.id   AF-A0A7S4NP32-F1
#
_cell.length_a   1.000
_cell.length_b   1.000
_cell.length_c   1.000
_cell.angle_alpha   90.00
_cell.angle_beta   90.00
_cell.angle_gamma   90.00
#
_symmetry.space_group_name_H-M   'P 1'
#
loop_
_entity.id
_entity.type
_entity.pdbx_description
1 polymer ?
#
loop_
_entity_poly.entity_id
_entity_poly.type
_entity_poly.pdbx_seq_one_letter_code
_entity_poly.pdbx_strand_id
1 'polypeptide(L)'
;ASSRTRGMMGAELKGMRRVLRRLGHISEDGVIQNKGRVACEVSTCDELLATELMFSGLLNELEPPRLAALLSCLVVEAQGSSTGADGKKNAASAGETSAQIKTVAMREPFDSLRDLSRRIATVVDEARLPIEIEEYANKCSHASSTLSSS
;
A
#
# COMPACT_ATOMS: atom_id res chain seq x y z
N ALA A 1 33.08 -9.43 8.98
CA ALA A 1 31.71 -9.48 8.43
C ALA A 1 30.63 -9.58 9.53
N SER A 2 30.70 -10.55 10.44
CA SER A 2 29.63 -10.83 11.45
C SER A 2 29.30 -9.69 12.45
N SER A 3 30.26 -8.85 12.85
CA SER A 3 30.02 -7.74 13.79
C SER A 3 29.32 -6.53 13.15
N ARG A 4 29.51 -6.30 11.85
CA ARG A 4 28.92 -5.18 11.11
C ARG A 4 27.44 -5.44 10.80
N THR A 5 27.09 -6.67 10.40
CA THR A 5 25.71 -7.08 10.14
C THR A 5 24.84 -7.03 11.40
N ARG A 6 25.40 -7.38 12.57
CA ARG A 6 24.71 -7.31 13.87
C ARG A 6 24.38 -5.86 14.28
N GLY A 7 25.27 -4.91 14.00
CA GLY A 7 25.04 -3.48 14.24
C GLY A 7 23.99 -2.87 13.28
N MET A 8 24.00 -3.31 12.01
CA MET A 8 23.04 -2.87 10.99
C MET A 8 21.60 -3.30 11.35
N MET A 9 21.40 -4.56 11.73
CA MET A 9 20.09 -5.08 12.13
C MET A 9 19.51 -4.32 13.34
N GLY A 10 20.37 -3.89 14.27
CA GLY A 10 19.96 -3.08 15.42
C GLY A 10 19.53 -1.65 15.06
N ALA A 11 20.10 -1.05 14.01
CA ALA A 11 19.70 0.27 13.53
C ALA A 11 18.38 0.22 12.77
N GLU A 12 18.22 -0.80 11.93
CA GLU A 12 17.00 -1.06 11.16
C GLU A 12 15.78 -1.29 12.08
N LEU A 13 15.90 -2.18 13.07
CA LEU A 13 14.83 -2.42 14.05
C LEU A 13 14.43 -1.18 14.85
N LYS A 14 15.39 -0.27 15.12
CA LYS A 14 15.08 1.03 15.75
C LYS A 14 14.33 1.95 14.81
N GLY A 15 14.72 1.98 13.53
CA GLY A 15 14.00 2.69 12.47
C GLY A 15 12.56 2.20 12.33
N MET A 16 12.36 0.88 12.23
CA MET A 16 11.02 0.26 12.12
C MET A 16 10.14 0.61 13.33
N ARG A 17 10.69 0.55 14.55
CA ARG A 17 9.96 0.96 15.76
C ARG A 17 9.54 2.43 15.71
N ARG A 18 10.41 3.31 15.17
CA ARG A 18 10.09 4.73 15.00
C ARG A 18 8.94 4.94 14.02
N VAL A 19 8.91 4.19 12.92
CA VAL A 19 7.79 4.20 11.96
C VAL A 19 6.49 3.81 12.64
N LEU A 20 6.47 2.67 13.34
CA LEU A 20 5.28 2.17 14.02
C LEU A 20 4.73 3.14 15.07
N ARG A 21 5.62 3.85 15.80
CA ARG A 21 5.21 4.92 16.73
C ARG A 21 4.59 6.11 16.01
N ARG A 22 5.25 6.60 14.96
CA ARG A 22 4.80 7.80 14.22
C ARG A 22 3.50 7.60 13.47
N LEU A 23 3.24 6.40 12.97
CA LEU A 23 1.97 6.04 12.33
C LEU A 23 0.88 5.68 13.37
N GLY A 24 1.24 5.53 14.64
CA GLY A 24 0.30 5.23 15.72
C GLY A 24 -0.09 3.76 15.82
N HIS A 25 0.73 2.83 15.32
CA HIS A 25 0.55 1.39 15.50
C HIS A 25 0.97 0.93 16.90
N ILE A 26 1.94 1.62 17.52
CA ILE A 26 2.36 1.41 18.91
C ILE A 26 2.51 2.76 19.63
N SER A 27 2.36 2.79 20.95
CA SER A 27 2.64 3.98 21.78
C SER A 27 4.15 4.24 21.93
N GLU A 28 4.50 5.37 22.54
CA GLU A 28 5.89 5.67 22.92
C GLU A 28 6.49 4.62 23.87
N ASP A 29 5.67 4.02 24.73
CA ASP A 29 6.08 2.92 25.62
C ASP A 29 6.16 1.56 24.90
N GLY A 30 5.78 1.51 23.61
CA GLY A 30 5.79 0.28 22.81
C GLY A 30 4.55 -0.59 22.96
N VAL A 31 3.45 -0.04 23.49
CA VAL A 31 2.18 -0.76 23.64
C VAL A 31 1.40 -0.71 22.32
N ILE A 32 0.94 -1.87 21.84
CA ILE A 32 0.15 -1.98 20.60
C ILE A 32 -1.16 -1.16 20.68
N GLN A 33 -1.45 -0.41 19.60
CA GLN A 33 -2.65 0.39 19.44
C GLN A 33 -3.65 -0.30 18.48
N ASN A 34 -4.83 0.28 18.27
CA ASN A 34 -5.85 -0.29 17.39
C ASN A 34 -5.33 -0.47 15.95
N LYS A 35 -4.60 0.51 15.39
CA LYS A 35 -3.94 0.36 14.09
C LYS A 35 -2.97 -0.83 14.07
N GLY A 36 -2.19 -1.02 15.14
CA GLY A 36 -1.28 -2.15 15.26
C GLY A 36 -2.02 -3.49 15.25
N ARG A 37 -3.14 -3.59 15.98
CA ARG A 37 -3.98 -4.80 16.00
C ARG A 37 -4.57 -5.11 14.63
N VAL A 38 -5.07 -4.10 13.92
CA VAL A 38 -5.61 -4.27 12.56
C VAL A 38 -4.50 -4.71 11.59
N ALA A 39 -3.33 -4.08 11.65
CA ALA A 39 -2.20 -4.44 10.81
C ALA A 39 -1.74 -5.89 11.02
N CYS A 40 -1.81 -6.42 12.26
CA CYS A 40 -1.47 -7.82 12.53
C CYS A 40 -2.40 -8.84 11.83
N GLU A 41 -3.59 -8.43 11.40
CA GLU A 41 -4.56 -9.30 10.71
C GLU A 41 -4.46 -9.16 9.18
N VAL A 42 -3.71 -8.20 8.67
CA VAL A 42 -3.45 -8.05 7.23
C VAL A 42 -2.27 -8.95 6.86
N SER A 43 -2.45 -9.83 5.87
CA SER A 43 -1.41 -10.77 5.42
C SER A 43 -1.28 -10.90 3.90
N THR A 44 -2.15 -10.20 3.15
CA THR A 44 -2.28 -10.34 1.69
C THR A 44 -1.85 -9.09 0.91
N CYS A 45 -1.53 -8.01 1.61
CA CYS A 45 -1.12 -6.72 1.03
C CYS A 45 -0.25 -5.95 2.02
N ASP A 46 0.25 -4.79 1.61
CA ASP A 46 1.03 -3.91 2.49
C ASP A 46 0.22 -3.50 3.73
N GLU A 47 0.64 -3.98 4.90
CA GLU A 47 -0.12 -3.90 6.14
C GLU A 47 -0.20 -2.46 6.66
N LEU A 48 0.82 -1.64 6.43
CA LEU A 48 0.82 -0.24 6.81
C LEU A 48 -0.16 0.55 5.93
N LEU A 49 -0.08 0.38 4.61
CA LEU A 49 -0.94 1.09 3.68
C LEU A 49 -2.40 0.69 3.84
N ALA A 50 -2.71 -0.61 3.93
CA ALA A 50 -4.07 -1.09 4.12
C ALA A 50 -4.67 -0.55 5.43
N THR A 51 -3.89 -0.55 6.51
CA THR A 51 -4.33 -0.02 7.80
C THR A 51 -4.53 1.50 7.75
N GLU A 52 -3.60 2.26 7.19
CA GLU A 52 -3.76 3.72 7.06
C GLU A 52 -4.97 4.07 6.18
N LEU A 53 -5.21 3.32 5.10
CA LEU A 53 -6.38 3.47 4.25
C LEU A 53 -7.68 3.23 5.03
N MET A 54 -7.77 2.16 5.82
CA MET A 54 -8.93 1.88 6.68
C MET A 54 -9.18 2.99 7.71
N PHE A 55 -8.12 3.57 8.27
CA PHE A 55 -8.22 4.63 9.28
C PHE A 55 -8.33 6.05 8.68
N SER A 56 -8.17 6.22 7.36
CA SER A 56 -8.29 7.52 6.68
C SER A 56 -9.73 8.02 6.58
N GLY A 57 -10.72 7.13 6.77
CA GLY A 57 -12.14 7.43 6.55
C GLY A 57 -12.58 7.33 5.09
N LEU A 58 -11.65 7.24 4.12
CA LEU A 58 -11.96 7.20 2.69
C LEU A 58 -12.93 6.08 2.31
N LEU A 59 -12.79 4.90 2.92
CA LEU A 59 -13.62 3.74 2.59
C LEU A 59 -15.09 3.92 2.98
N ASN A 60 -15.41 4.84 3.89
CA ASN A 60 -16.77 5.08 4.37
C ASN A 60 -17.65 5.78 3.33
N GLU A 61 -17.02 6.50 2.40
CA GLU A 61 -17.71 7.34 1.40
C GLU A 61 -17.84 6.63 0.03
N LEU A 62 -17.27 5.43 -0.09
CA LEU A 62 -17.23 4.68 -1.34
C LEU A 62 -18.36 3.65 -1.44
N GLU A 63 -19.08 3.67 -2.54
CA GLU A 63 -20.01 2.59 -2.90
C GLU A 63 -19.26 1.28 -3.14
N PRO A 64 -19.89 0.11 -2.90
CA PRO A 64 -19.24 -1.20 -3.00
C PRO A 64 -18.44 -1.43 -4.29
N PRO A 65 -18.91 -1.03 -5.50
CA PRO A 65 -18.12 -1.20 -6.72
C PRO A 65 -16.83 -0.36 -6.75
N ARG A 66 -16.86 0.85 -6.20
CA ARG A 66 -15.69 1.74 -6.14
C ARG A 66 -14.71 1.29 -5.06
N LEU A 67 -15.26 0.85 -3.92
CA LEU A 67 -14.49 0.24 -2.84
C LEU A 67 -13.70 -0.98 -3.34
N ALA A 68 -14.37 -1.90 -4.04
CA ALA A 68 -13.72 -3.07 -4.63
C ALA A 68 -12.63 -2.69 -5.65
N ALA A 69 -12.88 -1.66 -6.48
CA ALA A 69 -11.90 -1.16 -7.43
C ALA A 69 -10.67 -0.52 -6.76
N LEU A 70 -10.84 0.18 -5.64
CA LEU A 70 -9.71 0.75 -4.90
C LEU A 70 -8.91 -0.35 -4.17
N LEU A 71 -9.58 -1.30 -3.53
CA LEU A 71 -8.93 -2.37 -2.76
C LEU A 71 -8.18 -3.37 -3.64
N SER A 72 -8.60 -3.58 -4.89
CA SER A 72 -7.89 -4.45 -5.83
C SER A 72 -6.44 -4.00 -6.06
N CYS A 73 -6.15 -2.71 -5.87
CA CYS A 73 -4.84 -2.10 -6.07
C CYS A 73 -3.83 -2.48 -4.99
N LEU A 74 -4.30 -2.89 -3.80
CA LEU A 74 -3.45 -3.26 -2.67
C LEU A 74 -2.84 -4.65 -2.84
N VAL A 75 -3.48 -5.51 -3.64
CA VAL A 75 -3.11 -6.93 -3.79
C VAL A 75 -2.23 -7.16 -5.03
N VAL A 76 -2.15 -6.19 -5.94
CA VAL A 76 -1.33 -6.31 -7.15
C VAL A 76 0.14 -6.10 -6.81
N GLU A 77 0.91 -7.18 -6.79
CA GLU A 77 2.36 -7.11 -6.84
C GLU A 77 2.78 -6.69 -8.25
N ALA A 78 3.49 -5.57 -8.37
CA ALA A 78 4.08 -5.16 -9.64
C ALA A 78 4.99 -6.29 -10.12
N GLN A 79 4.71 -6.85 -11.30
CA GLN A 79 5.63 -7.82 -11.90
C GLN A 79 6.97 -7.13 -12.10
N GLY A 80 7.95 -7.48 -11.27
CA GLY A 80 9.32 -7.05 -11.45
C GLY A 80 9.75 -7.38 -12.87
N SER A 81 10.43 -6.44 -13.52
CA SER A 81 11.10 -6.66 -14.79
C SER A 81 12.19 -7.73 -14.60
N SER A 82 11.81 -9.00 -14.66
CA SER A 82 12.72 -10.12 -14.87
C SER A 82 12.23 -10.88 -16.09
N THR A 83 13.01 -10.74 -17.15
CA THR A 83 13.09 -11.55 -18.35
C THR A 83 12.57 -12.98 -18.14
N GLY A 84 11.46 -13.31 -18.79
CA GLY A 84 10.86 -14.65 -18.73
C GLY A 84 9.47 -14.63 -19.33
N ALA A 85 9.39 -14.71 -20.66
CA ALA A 85 8.15 -15.04 -21.34
C ALA A 85 7.69 -16.43 -20.87
N ASP A 86 6.56 -16.50 -20.16
CA ASP A 86 5.51 -17.50 -20.37
C ASP A 86 4.40 -17.42 -19.31
N GLY A 87 3.17 -17.29 -19.80
CA GLY A 87 2.00 -17.90 -19.14
C GLY A 87 1.40 -17.19 -17.92
N LYS A 88 0.39 -16.35 -18.16
CA LYS A 88 -1.04 -16.76 -18.16
C LYS A 88 -1.92 -15.54 -17.87
N LYS A 89 -2.51 -14.99 -18.94
CA LYS A 89 -3.61 -14.03 -18.89
C LYS A 89 -4.82 -14.73 -18.25
N ASN A 90 -5.00 -14.60 -16.94
CA ASN A 90 -6.32 -14.82 -16.36
C ASN A 90 -7.07 -13.49 -16.44
N ALA A 91 -7.56 -13.20 -17.64
CA ALA A 91 -8.68 -12.28 -17.82
C ALA A 91 -9.88 -12.94 -17.14
N ALA A 92 -10.11 -12.60 -15.88
CA ALA A 92 -11.41 -12.84 -15.27
C ALA A 92 -12.41 -11.97 -16.05
N SER A 93 -13.27 -12.64 -16.82
CA SER A 93 -14.36 -12.05 -17.58
C SER A 93 -15.34 -11.36 -16.62
N ALA A 94 -15.09 -10.09 -16.34
CA ALA A 94 -16.10 -9.18 -15.80
C ALA A 94 -16.88 -8.62 -16.98
N GLY A 95 -18.15 -8.98 -17.05
CA GLY A 95 -19.06 -8.68 -18.15
C GLY A 95 -19.11 -7.21 -18.54
N GLU A 96 -19.35 -7.04 -19.84
CA GLU A 96 -19.55 -5.81 -20.58
C GLU A 96 -20.72 -5.01 -20.00
N THR A 97 -20.49 -4.19 -18.98
CA THR A 97 -21.41 -3.10 -18.63
C THR A 97 -20.63 -1.98 -17.97
N SER A 98 -20.60 -0.79 -18.59
CA SER A 98 -20.15 0.49 -18.00
C SER A 98 -18.69 0.93 -18.27
N ALA A 99 -18.18 0.73 -19.49
CA ALA A 99 -16.84 1.15 -19.91
C ALA A 99 -16.63 2.66 -20.17
N GLN A 100 -17.66 3.52 -20.08
CA GLN A 100 -17.49 4.95 -20.45
C GLN A 100 -17.92 6.01 -19.42
N ILE A 101 -18.41 5.67 -18.22
CA ILE A 101 -18.96 6.67 -17.27
C ILE A 101 -18.10 6.87 -15.99
N LYS A 102 -17.03 6.07 -15.75
CA LYS A 102 -16.41 5.91 -14.40
C LYS A 102 -14.98 6.46 -14.16
N THR A 103 -14.32 7.08 -15.13
CA THR A 103 -12.88 7.44 -15.00
C THR A 103 -12.59 8.71 -14.19
N VAL A 104 -13.54 9.65 -14.07
CA VAL A 104 -13.36 10.88 -13.27
C VAL A 104 -13.64 10.64 -11.79
N ALA A 105 -14.63 9.81 -11.45
CA ALA A 105 -15.09 9.58 -10.08
C ALA A 105 -14.16 8.69 -9.22
N MET A 106 -13.20 8.01 -9.86
CA MET A 106 -12.19 7.21 -9.15
C MET A 106 -10.87 7.97 -8.93
N ARG A 107 -10.65 9.10 -9.64
CA ARG A 107 -9.40 9.87 -9.54
C ARG A 107 -9.11 10.30 -8.10
N GLU A 108 -10.08 10.89 -7.42
CA GLU A 108 -9.91 11.39 -6.04
C GLU A 108 -9.60 10.28 -5.03
N PRO A 109 -10.30 9.12 -5.02
CA PRO A 109 -9.90 7.98 -4.20
C PRO A 109 -8.49 7.46 -4.48
N PHE A 110 -8.08 7.44 -5.75
CA PHE A 110 -6.73 7.03 -6.16
C PHE A 110 -5.65 8.03 -5.74
N ASP A 111 -5.92 9.33 -5.89
CA ASP A 111 -5.01 10.39 -5.44
C ASP A 111 -4.86 10.34 -3.91
N SER A 112 -5.95 10.15 -3.19
CA SER A 112 -5.93 9.98 -1.73
C SER A 112 -5.12 8.76 -1.29
N LEU A 113 -5.27 7.62 -1.98
CA LEU A 113 -4.47 6.42 -1.72
C LEU A 113 -2.98 6.69 -1.98
N ARG A 114 -2.65 7.37 -3.08
CA ARG A 114 -1.27 7.75 -3.42
C ARG A 114 -0.66 8.67 -2.38
N ASP A 115 -1.42 9.64 -1.88
CA ASP A 115 -0.97 10.59 -0.85
C ASP A 115 -0.72 9.88 0.48
N LEU A 116 -1.55 8.90 0.86
CA LEU A 116 -1.30 8.04 2.01
C LEU A 116 0.00 7.25 1.84
N SER A 117 0.22 6.63 0.67
CA SER A 117 1.46 5.90 0.38
C SER A 117 2.69 6.80 0.48
N ARG A 118 2.64 8.01 -0.10
CA ARG A 118 3.73 9.00 0.02
C ARG A 118 4.01 9.34 1.47
N ARG A 119 2.97 9.62 2.26
CA ARG A 119 3.11 9.99 3.66
C ARG A 119 3.75 8.85 4.47
N ILE A 120 3.37 7.60 4.23
CA ILE A 120 4.01 6.44 4.85
C ILE A 120 5.48 6.37 4.45
N ALA A 121 5.79 6.48 3.16
CA ALA A 121 7.16 6.42 2.66
C ALA A 121 8.04 7.55 3.22
N THR A 122 7.52 8.77 3.36
CA THR A 122 8.22 9.87 4.03
C THR A 122 8.52 9.54 5.49
N VAL A 123 7.57 8.93 6.22
CA VAL A 123 7.80 8.53 7.62
C VAL A 123 8.89 7.45 7.73
N VAL A 124 8.94 6.52 6.77
CA VAL A 124 9.96 5.47 6.65
C VAL A 124 11.34 6.06 6.33
N ASP A 125 11.42 6.97 5.36
CA ASP A 125 12.66 7.67 4.98
C ASP A 125 13.22 8.50 6.15
N GLU A 126 12.38 9.27 6.84
CA GLU A 126 12.77 10.06 8.02
C GLU A 126 13.18 9.17 9.22
N ALA A 127 12.77 7.90 9.22
CA ALA A 127 13.25 6.89 10.16
C ALA A 127 14.60 6.27 9.75
N ARG A 128 15.20 6.75 8.65
CA ARG A 128 16.47 6.31 8.04
C ARG A 128 16.43 4.87 7.56
N LEU A 129 15.27 4.43 7.10
CA LEU A 129 15.10 3.14 6.44
C LEU A 129 15.19 3.33 4.92
N PRO A 130 15.79 2.37 4.18
CA PRO A 130 15.91 2.47 2.74
C PRO A 130 14.53 2.34 2.08
N ILE A 131 14.06 3.41 1.44
CA ILE A 131 12.82 3.43 0.68
C ILE A 131 12.93 4.45 -0.46
N GLU A 132 12.33 4.15 -1.61
CA GLU A 132 12.14 5.10 -2.69
C GLU A 132 10.68 5.56 -2.67
N ILE A 133 10.46 6.86 -2.43
CA ILE A 133 9.14 7.42 -2.12
C ILE A 133 8.20 7.30 -3.32
N GLU A 134 8.68 7.57 -4.53
CA GLU A 134 7.83 7.51 -5.73
C GLU A 134 7.49 6.06 -6.09
N GLU A 135 8.45 5.14 -6.00
CA GLU A 135 8.25 3.71 -6.22
C GLU A 135 7.20 3.15 -5.26
N TYR A 136 7.31 3.47 -3.97
CA TYR A 136 6.32 3.06 -2.96
C TYR A 136 4.93 3.65 -3.27
N ALA A 137 4.85 4.93 -3.63
CA ALA A 137 3.59 5.58 -3.98
C ALA A 137 2.96 5.05 -5.27
N ASN A 138 3.79 4.64 -6.24
CA ASN A 138 3.35 4.16 -7.54
C ASN A 138 3.00 2.66 -7.53
N LYS A 139 3.29 1.92 -6.46
CA LYS A 139 2.89 0.50 -6.32
C LYS A 139 1.39 0.29 -6.58
N CYS A 140 0.54 1.23 -6.17
CA CYS A 140 -0.92 1.17 -6.35
C CYS A 140 -1.44 1.74 -7.68
N SER A 141 -0.57 2.26 -8.55
CA SER A 141 -0.97 2.96 -9.80
C SER A 141 -1.33 2.03 -10.96
N HIS A 142 -0.86 0.78 -10.96
CA HIS A 142 -1.06 -0.17 -12.07
C HIS A 142 -2.52 -0.62 -12.22
N ALA A 143 -3.30 -0.63 -11.15
CA ALA A 143 -4.72 -0.93 -11.23
C ALA A 143 -5.50 0.18 -11.97
N SER A 144 -5.09 1.44 -11.84
CA SER A 144 -5.72 2.56 -12.56
C SER A 144 -5.50 2.49 -14.08
N SER A 145 -4.40 1.91 -14.57
CA SER A 145 -4.13 1.78 -16.00
C SER A 145 -4.88 0.60 -16.64
N THR A 146 -5.09 -0.49 -15.90
CA THR A 146 -5.93 -1.61 -16.36
C THR A 146 -7.40 -1.22 -16.52
N LEU A 147 -7.90 -0.33 -15.67
CA LEU A 147 -9.25 0.25 -15.77
C LEU A 147 -9.42 1.24 -16.95
N SER A 148 -8.33 1.80 -17.48
CA SER A 148 -8.37 2.68 -18.66
C SER A 148 -8.24 1.93 -19.99
N SER A 149 -7.86 0.65 -19.96
CA SER A 149 -7.58 -0.16 -21.15
C SER A 149 -8.65 -1.21 -21.45
N SER A 150 -9.77 -1.18 -20.72
CA SER A 150 -10.96 -2.04 -20.88
C SER A 150 -12.19 -1.18 -21.13
#